data_AF-A0A4R5PDT7-F1
#
_entry.id   AF-A0A4R5PDT7-F1
#
_cell.length_a   1.000
_cell.length_b   1.000
_cell.length_c   1.000
_cell.angle_alpha   90.00
_cell.angle_beta   90.00
_cell.angle_gamma   90.00
#
_symmetry.space_group_name_H-M   'P 1'
#
loop_
_entity.id
_entity.type
_entity.pdbx_description
1 polymer ?
#
loop_
_entity_poly.entity_id
_entity_poly.type
_entity_poly.pdbx_seq_one_letter_code
_entity_poly.pdbx_strand_id
1 'polypeptide(L)'
;MYTREQHEAIQAAYARSAERNAALAATFMCIEALNWTDRPTAHEEFLAAMDAHAEMRKASDAQLQFELEVAQGKWDNLLGERP
;
A
#
# COMPACT_ATOMS: atom_id res chain seq x y z
N MET A 1 -9.12 -12.00 22.04
CA MET A 1 -9.34 -10.56 22.33
C MET A 1 -7.98 -9.90 22.23
N TYR A 2 -7.85 -8.82 21.45
CA TYR A 2 -6.55 -8.13 21.29
C TYR A 2 -6.12 -7.45 22.59
N THR A 3 -4.81 -7.42 22.85
CA THR A 3 -4.26 -6.60 23.93
C THR A 3 -4.38 -5.11 23.58
N ARG A 4 -4.21 -4.22 24.57
CA ARG A 4 -4.18 -2.77 24.32
C ARG A 4 -3.08 -2.40 23.32
N GLU A 5 -1.90 -2.98 23.47
CA GLU A 5 -0.75 -2.74 22.58
C GLU A 5 -1.03 -3.21 21.15
N GLN A 6 -1.65 -4.37 20.98
CA GLN A 6 -2.08 -4.86 19.67
C GLN A 6 -3.13 -3.94 19.04
N HIS A 7 -4.07 -3.42 19.83
CA HIS A 7 -5.07 -2.48 19.34
C HIS A 7 -4.42 -1.17 18.84
N GLU A 8 -3.51 -0.60 19.61
CA GLU A 8 -2.76 0.61 19.23
C GLU A 8 -1.92 0.39 17.97
N ALA A 9 -1.25 -0.77 17.86
CA ALA A 9 -0.46 -1.13 16.69
C ALA A 9 -1.33 -1.28 15.42
N ILE A 10 -2.51 -1.90 15.53
CA ILE A 10 -3.48 -2.03 14.43
C ILE A 10 -3.97 -0.65 13.98
N GLN A 11 -4.32 0.25 14.92
CA GLN A 11 -4.75 1.60 14.58
C GLN A 11 -3.64 2.39 13.87
N ALA A 12 -2.40 2.27 14.34
CA ALA A 12 -1.26 2.91 13.70
C ALA A 12 -1.01 2.39 12.28
N ALA A 13 -1.23 1.09 12.03
CA ALA A 13 -1.13 0.50 10.69
C ALA A 13 -2.17 1.06 9.73
N TYR A 14 -3.41 1.18 10.16
CA TYR A 14 -4.46 1.81 9.36
C TYR A 14 -4.20 3.30 9.11
N ALA A 15 -3.68 4.05 10.09
CA ALA A 15 -3.33 5.45 9.90
C ALA A 15 -2.25 5.63 8.82
N ARG A 16 -1.16 4.85 8.87
CA ARG A 16 -0.13 4.85 7.82
C ARG A 16 -0.68 4.44 6.46
N SER A 17 -1.61 3.47 6.43
CA SER A 17 -2.27 3.08 5.19
C SER A 17 -3.14 4.18 4.61
N ALA A 18 -3.82 4.96 5.44
CA ALA A 18 -4.61 6.10 5.00
C ALA A 18 -3.72 7.18 4.36
N GLU A 19 -2.55 7.46 4.95
CA GLU A 19 -1.56 8.39 4.38
C GLU A 19 -1.06 7.92 3.00
N ARG A 20 -0.71 6.64 2.87
CA ARG A 20 -0.31 6.05 1.57
C ARG A 20 -1.44 6.16 0.54
N ASN A 21 -2.69 5.90 0.94
CA ASN A 21 -3.84 6.02 0.06
C ASN A 21 -4.08 7.45 -0.43
N ALA A 22 -3.83 8.47 0.40
CA ALA A 22 -3.89 9.86 -0.02
C ALA A 22 -2.85 10.16 -1.12
N ALA A 23 -1.62 9.67 -0.96
CA ALA A 23 -0.57 9.81 -1.97
C ALA A 23 -0.91 9.05 -3.27
N LEU A 24 -1.49 7.84 -3.18
CA LEU A 24 -1.96 7.07 -4.33
C LEU A 24 -3.09 7.78 -5.08
N ALA A 25 -4.03 8.39 -4.36
CA ALA A 25 -5.10 9.18 -4.96
C ALA A 25 -4.56 10.41 -5.69
N ALA A 26 -3.63 11.15 -5.06
CA ALA A 26 -2.95 12.27 -5.70
C ALA A 26 -2.18 11.83 -6.96
N THR A 27 -1.48 10.70 -6.90
CA THR A 27 -0.75 10.14 -8.05
C THR A 27 -1.69 9.85 -9.21
N PHE A 28 -2.86 9.25 -8.94
CA PHE A 28 -3.87 8.99 -9.96
C PHE A 28 -4.36 10.29 -10.62
N MET A 29 -4.68 11.32 -9.81
CA MET A 29 -5.09 12.62 -10.33
C MET A 29 -4.01 13.27 -11.21
N CYS A 30 -2.73 13.15 -10.83
CA CYS A 30 -1.62 13.63 -11.65
C CYS A 30 -1.55 12.90 -12.99
N ILE A 31 -1.73 11.57 -13.01
CA ILE A 31 -1.77 10.78 -14.25
C ILE A 31 -2.91 11.27 -15.14
N GLU A 32 -4.12 11.44 -14.61
CA GLU A 32 -5.27 11.90 -15.40
C GLU A 32 -5.11 13.33 -15.92
N ALA A 33 -4.40 14.19 -15.20
CA ALA A 33 -4.18 15.58 -15.59
C ALA A 33 -3.13 15.77 -16.70
N LEU A 34 -2.35 14.74 -17.03
CA LEU A 34 -1.34 14.83 -18.10
C LEU A 34 -1.98 14.88 -19.49
N ASN A 35 -1.34 15.59 -20.41
CA ASN A 35 -1.74 15.61 -21.80
C ASN A 35 -1.28 14.32 -22.51
N TRP A 36 -2.24 13.41 -22.75
CA TRP A 36 -2.04 12.11 -23.40
C TRP A 36 -2.39 12.10 -24.89
N THR A 37 -2.52 13.24 -25.56
CA THR A 37 -2.95 13.28 -26.96
C THR A 37 -1.92 13.85 -27.91
N ASP A 38 -0.91 14.57 -27.41
CA ASP A 38 0.01 15.37 -28.22
C ASP A 38 1.34 14.66 -28.58
N ARG A 39 1.38 13.32 -28.51
CA ARG A 39 2.56 12.54 -28.95
C ARG A 39 2.20 11.11 -29.39
N PRO A 40 2.97 10.50 -30.33
CA PRO A 40 2.68 9.16 -30.88
C PRO A 40 2.61 8.03 -29.83
N THR A 41 3.37 8.12 -28.75
CA THR A 41 3.50 7.11 -27.69
C THR A 41 2.54 7.32 -26.52
N ALA A 42 1.67 8.32 -26.59
CA ALA A 42 0.91 8.76 -25.42
C ALA A 42 -0.04 7.69 -24.84
N HIS A 43 -0.61 6.84 -25.69
CA HIS A 43 -1.44 5.72 -25.24
C HIS A 43 -0.64 4.69 -24.44
N GLU A 44 0.52 4.28 -24.94
CA GLU A 44 1.39 3.30 -24.28
C GLU A 44 1.92 3.84 -22.95
N GLU A 45 2.31 5.12 -22.93
CA GLU A 45 2.78 5.78 -21.71
C GLU A 45 1.67 5.94 -20.67
N PHE A 46 0.43 6.23 -21.09
CA PHE A 46 -0.72 6.26 -20.20
C PHE A 46 -0.97 4.89 -19.57
N LEU A 47 -0.98 3.83 -20.38
CA LEU A 47 -1.14 2.47 -19.87
C LEU A 47 -0.02 2.10 -18.91
N ALA A 48 1.23 2.40 -19.24
CA ALA A 48 2.37 2.14 -18.37
C ALA A 48 2.26 2.91 -17.02
N ALA A 49 1.79 4.16 -17.05
CA ALA A 49 1.56 4.95 -15.84
C ALA A 49 0.43 4.36 -14.97
N MET A 50 -0.65 3.91 -15.61
CA MET A 50 -1.77 3.25 -14.94
C MET A 50 -1.39 1.89 -14.34
N ASP A 51 -0.58 1.10 -15.05
CA ASP A 51 -0.05 -0.17 -14.55
C ASP A 51 0.88 0.05 -13.36
N ALA A 52 1.78 1.03 -13.44
CA ALA A 52 2.63 1.40 -12.31
C ALA A 52 1.81 1.83 -11.09
N HIS A 53 0.75 2.62 -11.29
CA HIS A 53 -0.19 2.99 -10.22
C HIS A 53 -0.88 1.76 -9.61
N ALA A 54 -1.33 0.83 -10.44
CA ALA A 54 -1.95 -0.41 -9.99
C ALA A 54 -0.99 -1.26 -9.13
N GLU A 55 0.28 -1.36 -9.52
CA GLU A 55 1.30 -2.05 -8.73
C GLU A 55 1.59 -1.34 -7.40
N MET A 56 1.64 0.00 -7.38
CA MET A 56 1.78 0.75 -6.13
C MET A 56 0.61 0.50 -5.16
N ARG A 57 -0.63 0.38 -5.67
CA ARG A 57 -1.79 0.03 -4.83
C ARG A 57 -1.64 -1.37 -4.24
N LYS A 58 -1.30 -2.37 -5.06
CA LYS A 58 -1.06 -3.74 -4.59
C LYS A 58 0.03 -3.79 -3.52
N ALA A 59 1.12 -3.05 -3.70
CA ALA A 59 2.19 -2.96 -2.72
C ALA A 59 1.73 -2.30 -1.40
N SER A 60 0.92 -1.24 -1.47
CA SER A 60 0.34 -0.60 -0.28
C SER A 60 -0.59 -1.54 0.49
N ASP A 61 -1.42 -2.31 -0.21
CA ASP A 61 -2.32 -3.30 0.39
C ASP A 61 -1.54 -4.44 1.06
N ALA A 62 -0.50 -4.96 0.38
CA ALA A 62 0.38 -5.97 0.93
C ALA A 62 1.12 -5.47 2.18
N GLN A 63 1.56 -4.21 2.17
CA GLN A 63 2.21 -3.58 3.32
C GLN A 63 1.25 -3.45 4.51
N LEU A 64 0.00 -3.01 4.29
CA LEU A 64 -1.00 -2.98 5.36
C LEU A 64 -1.25 -4.38 5.93
N GLN A 65 -1.42 -5.38 5.07
CA GLN A 65 -1.63 -6.76 5.51
C GLN A 65 -0.47 -7.24 6.39
N PHE A 66 0.78 -7.02 5.96
CA PHE A 66 1.95 -7.35 6.75
C PHE A 66 1.96 -6.64 8.11
N GLU A 67 1.71 -5.33 8.14
CA GLU A 67 1.66 -4.58 9.40
C GLU A 67 0.58 -5.10 10.35
N LEU A 68 -0.58 -5.52 9.83
CA LEU A 68 -1.65 -6.14 10.61
C LEU A 68 -1.24 -7.51 11.15
N GLU A 69 -0.57 -8.33 10.36
CA GLU A 69 -0.10 -9.65 10.80
C GLU A 69 0.96 -9.54 11.90
N VAL A 70 1.87 -8.58 11.78
CA VAL A 70 2.84 -8.24 12.84
C VAL A 70 2.11 -7.77 14.09
N ALA A 71 1.17 -6.84 13.98
CA ALA A 71 0.40 -6.35 15.11
C ALA A 71 -0.46 -7.45 15.78
N GLN A 72 -0.87 -8.47 15.03
CA GLN A 72 -1.60 -9.64 15.54
C GLN A 72 -0.69 -10.68 16.22
N GLY A 73 0.64 -10.51 16.17
CA GLY A 73 1.61 -11.44 16.74
C GLY A 73 1.83 -12.71 15.91
N LYS A 74 1.39 -12.74 14.64
CA LYS A 74 1.58 -13.91 13.75
C LYS A 74 3.05 -14.20 13.45
N TRP A 75 3.92 -13.21 13.66
CA TRP A 75 5.35 -13.26 13.39
C TRP A 75 6.19 -13.37 14.68
N ASP A 76 5.57 -13.51 15.85
CA ASP A 76 6.29 -13.51 17.15
C ASP A 76 7.17 -14.77 17.35
N ASN A 77 6.82 -15.88 16.68
CA ASN A 77 7.51 -17.17 16.79
C ASN A 77 8.29 -17.57 15.52
N LEU A 78 8.87 -16.61 14.80
CA LEU A 78 9.61 -16.87 13.55
C LEU A 78 10.78 -17.85 13.67
N LEU A 79 11.32 -18.05 14.87
CA LEU A 79 12.47 -18.93 15.13
C LEU A 79 12.12 -20.28 15.78
N GLY A 80 10.83 -20.55 16.05
CA GLY A 80 10.37 -21.74 16.78
C GLY A 80 10.80 -21.77 18.26
N GLU A 81 10.18 -22.64 19.05
CA GLU A 81 10.73 -23.04 20.34
C GLU A 81 12.09 -23.70 20.08
N ARG A 82 13.18 -23.11 20.56
CA ARG A 82 14.47 -23.81 20.59
C ARG A 82 14.28 -25.11 21.38
N PRO A 83 14.77 -26.26 20.89
CA PRO A 83 14.64 -27.54 21.58
C PRO A 83 15.24 -27.52 22.99
#